data_AF-A0AAQ0A4A2-F1
#
_entry.id   AF-A0AAQ0A4A2-F1
#
_cell.length_a   1.000
_cell.length_b   1.000
_cell.length_c   1.000
_cell.angle_alpha   90.00
_cell.angle_beta   90.00
_cell.angle_gamma   90.00
#
_symmetry.space_group_name_H-M   'P 1'
#
loop_
_entity.id
_entity.type
_entity.pdbx_description
1 polymer ?
#
loop_
_entity_poly.entity_id
_entity_poly.type
_entity_poly.pdbx_seq_one_letter_code
_entity_poly.pdbx_strand_id
1 'polypeptide(L)'
;MNHSSQTKGIIYTALSYLLWGLLPLYWKVLDQTAALDILAHRIIWSFVFMCGVLLVLRQWKNGVKAFRSLSGNRKEFVPLILSSVLISINWYVYIWAVSNGYILEASLGYYINPLVSIVLGIVFLKEKLTRMQGAAVLLAALGVLISAFQYGSVPYIALMLAFSFGLYGLAKKRTSLSSAIGLTLETMMIAPVAAIYLLFFSHPEKAQAASGSIGMMVLLFLAGVLTAIPLLLFAEGAKKLPLYQVGILQYIAPTITLCLGVFVYHEPFNSSKVFTFSCIWAALILFTLSQFQWKRPEKVFLKRKKSFHP
;
A
#
# COMPACT_ATOMS: atom_id res chain seq x y z
N MET A 1 -20.58 18.69 -0.01
CA MET A 1 -19.26 18.86 -0.65
C MET A 1 -19.49 19.54 -1.99
N ASN A 2 -18.72 20.59 -2.34
CA ASN A 2 -18.79 21.19 -3.67
C ASN A 2 -18.43 20.14 -4.75
N HIS A 3 -19.24 20.02 -5.80
CA HIS A 3 -19.00 19.06 -6.90
C HIS A 3 -17.56 19.15 -7.45
N SER A 4 -17.02 20.36 -7.61
CA SER A 4 -15.64 20.59 -8.06
C SER A 4 -14.58 19.99 -7.12
N SER A 5 -14.80 20.02 -5.80
CA SER A 5 -13.86 19.44 -4.81
C SER A 5 -13.85 17.92 -4.88
N GLN A 6 -15.01 17.30 -5.07
CA GLN A 6 -15.14 15.86 -5.22
C GLN A 6 -14.49 15.38 -6.53
N THR A 7 -14.71 16.08 -7.65
CA THR A 7 -14.06 15.75 -8.93
C THR A 7 -12.54 15.80 -8.83
N LYS A 8 -11.98 16.84 -8.20
CA LYS A 8 -10.53 16.92 -7.92
C LYS A 8 -10.05 15.75 -7.06
N GLY A 9 -10.84 15.35 -6.06
CA GLY A 9 -10.57 14.18 -5.23
C GLY A 9 -10.44 12.90 -6.06
N ILE A 10 -11.42 12.64 -6.94
CA ILE A 10 -11.42 11.47 -7.82
C ILE A 10 -10.20 11.48 -8.72
N ILE A 11 -9.90 12.61 -9.37
CA ILE A 11 -8.75 12.73 -10.28
C ILE A 11 -7.44 12.44 -9.55
N TYR A 12 -7.19 13.06 -8.40
CA TYR A 12 -5.93 12.86 -7.67
C TYR A 12 -5.78 11.42 -7.16
N THR A 13 -6.86 10.84 -6.61
CA THR A 13 -6.83 9.44 -6.15
C THR A 13 -6.68 8.47 -7.32
N ALA A 14 -7.39 8.66 -8.43
CA ALA A 14 -7.26 7.81 -9.60
C ALA A 14 -5.86 7.89 -10.22
N LEU A 15 -5.29 9.10 -10.35
CA LEU A 15 -3.91 9.29 -10.83
C LEU A 15 -2.90 8.59 -9.92
N SER A 16 -3.08 8.64 -8.59
CA SER A 16 -2.19 7.91 -7.68
C SER A 16 -2.20 6.39 -7.93
N TYR A 17 -3.39 5.80 -8.10
CA TYR A 17 -3.52 4.37 -8.38
C TYR A 17 -3.06 4.00 -9.79
N LEU A 18 -3.22 4.89 -10.77
CA LEU A 18 -2.69 4.71 -12.11
C LEU A 18 -1.15 4.66 -12.08
N LEU A 19 -0.51 5.63 -11.43
CA LEU A 19 0.95 5.66 -11.30
C LEU A 19 1.48 4.43 -10.57
N TRP A 20 0.83 3.99 -9.48
CA TRP A 20 1.19 2.73 -8.81
C TRP A 20 0.99 1.50 -9.68
N GLY A 21 -0.11 1.44 -10.45
CA GLY A 21 -0.39 0.34 -11.36
C GLY A 21 0.62 0.20 -12.50
N LEU A 22 1.26 1.30 -12.90
CA LEU A 22 2.28 1.33 -13.96
C LEU A 22 3.70 1.07 -13.45
N LEU A 23 3.92 0.99 -12.13
CA LEU A 23 5.23 0.68 -11.56
C LEU A 23 5.88 -0.61 -12.09
N PRO A 24 5.14 -1.67 -12.51
CA PRO A 24 5.78 -2.84 -13.09
C PRO A 24 6.62 -2.54 -14.34
N LEU A 25 6.19 -1.57 -15.16
CA LEU A 25 6.95 -1.09 -16.31
C LEU A 25 8.29 -0.51 -15.87
N TYR A 26 8.25 0.29 -14.81
CA TYR A 26 9.43 0.96 -14.28
C TYR A 26 10.46 0.00 -13.69
N TRP A 27 10.02 -0.97 -12.88
CA TRP A 27 10.94 -1.95 -12.28
C TRP A 27 11.56 -2.90 -13.30
N LYS A 28 10.88 -3.15 -14.42
CA LYS A 28 11.44 -3.96 -15.51
C LYS A 28 12.54 -3.23 -16.30
N VAL A 29 12.51 -1.90 -16.38
CA VAL A 29 13.65 -1.12 -16.90
C VAL A 29 14.88 -1.25 -15.98
N LEU A 30 14.65 -1.51 -14.69
CA LEU A 30 15.70 -1.70 -13.68
C LEU A 30 16.08 -3.18 -13.46
N ASP A 31 15.66 -4.11 -14.31
CA ASP A 31 15.79 -5.57 -14.08
C ASP A 31 17.24 -6.06 -13.93
N GLN A 32 18.20 -5.32 -14.49
CA GLN A 32 19.63 -5.58 -14.34
C GLN A 32 20.18 -5.28 -12.93
N THR A 33 19.42 -4.56 -12.11
CA THR A 33 19.79 -4.20 -10.74
C THR A 33 19.12 -5.12 -9.72
N ALA A 34 19.85 -5.50 -8.68
CA ALA A 34 19.27 -6.33 -7.64
C ALA A 34 18.11 -5.61 -6.93
N ALA A 35 17.03 -6.34 -6.61
CA ALA A 35 15.85 -5.74 -5.99
C ALA A 35 16.16 -5.03 -4.65
N LEU A 36 17.14 -5.53 -3.89
CA LEU A 36 17.62 -4.87 -2.67
C LEU A 36 18.38 -3.57 -2.96
N ASP A 37 19.19 -3.50 -4.03
CA ASP A 37 19.86 -2.27 -4.43
C ASP A 37 18.84 -1.21 -4.87
N ILE A 38 17.83 -1.60 -5.65
CA ILE A 38 16.72 -0.71 -6.05
C ILE A 38 15.99 -0.21 -4.81
N LEU A 39 15.68 -1.10 -3.86
CA LEU A 39 15.00 -0.73 -2.61
C LEU A 39 15.84 0.26 -1.79
N ALA A 40 17.14 0.03 -1.64
CA ALA A 40 18.00 0.89 -0.84
C ALA A 40 18.08 2.30 -1.44
N HIS A 41 18.29 2.41 -2.76
CA HIS A 41 18.21 3.70 -3.47
C HIS A 41 16.84 4.35 -3.32
N ARG A 42 15.76 3.57 -3.51
CA ARG A 42 14.38 4.04 -3.35
C ARG A 42 14.14 4.62 -1.96
N ILE A 43 14.63 3.98 -0.89
CA ILE A 43 14.47 4.46 0.49
C ILE A 43 15.22 5.78 0.70
N ILE A 44 16.50 5.84 0.31
CA ILE A 44 17.34 7.03 0.48
C ILE A 44 16.74 8.21 -0.30
N TRP A 45 16.42 8.02 -1.57
CA TRP A 45 15.89 9.08 -2.42
C TRP A 45 14.45 9.47 -2.05
N SER A 46 13.64 8.53 -1.54
CA SER A 46 12.33 8.87 -0.94
C SER A 46 12.52 9.76 0.29
N PHE A 47 13.47 9.45 1.17
CA PHE A 47 13.76 10.27 2.34
C PHE A 47 14.21 11.68 1.96
N VAL A 48 15.17 11.80 1.03
CA VAL A 48 15.65 13.10 0.53
C VAL A 48 14.53 13.91 -0.11
N PHE A 49 13.74 13.28 -0.99
CA PHE A 49 12.61 13.93 -1.64
C PHE A 49 11.56 14.38 -0.62
N MET A 50 11.22 13.53 0.35
CA MET A 50 10.24 13.85 1.39
C MET A 50 10.71 14.97 2.33
N CYS A 51 12.01 15.07 2.60
CA CYS A 51 12.59 16.23 3.27
C CYS A 51 12.32 17.52 2.47
N GLY A 52 12.55 17.50 1.15
CA GLY A 52 12.21 18.60 0.25
C GLY A 52 10.72 18.95 0.27
N VAL A 53 9.84 17.95 0.25
CA VAL A 53 8.39 18.12 0.37
C VAL A 53 8.02 18.79 1.69
N LEU A 54 8.60 18.38 2.82
CA LEU A 54 8.34 19.02 4.12
C LEU A 54 8.80 20.49 4.15
N LEU A 55 9.88 20.83 3.45
CA LEU A 55 10.33 22.23 3.30
C LEU A 55 9.33 23.04 2.48
N VAL A 56 8.90 22.54 1.31
CA VAL A 56 7.91 23.20 0.43
C VAL A 56 6.58 23.39 1.14
N LEU A 57 6.11 22.37 1.86
CA LEU A 57 4.86 22.41 2.64
C LEU A 57 4.98 23.22 3.95
N ARG A 58 6.17 23.76 4.26
CA ARG A 58 6.49 24.47 5.52
C ARG A 58 6.19 23.63 6.78
N GLN A 59 6.25 22.30 6.65
CA GLN A 59 6.01 21.32 7.73
C GLN A 59 7.32 20.84 8.37
N TRP A 60 8.48 21.31 7.94
CA TRP A 60 9.79 20.91 8.47
C TRP A 60 9.87 20.98 10.01
N LYS A 61 9.48 22.11 10.59
CA LYS A 61 9.47 22.30 12.06
C LYS A 61 8.55 21.29 12.76
N ASN A 62 7.40 20.97 12.15
CA ASN A 62 6.47 19.98 12.69
C ASN A 62 7.04 18.57 12.60
N GLY A 63 7.74 18.23 11.51
CA GLY A 63 8.44 16.95 11.38
C GLY A 63 9.54 16.76 12.43
N VAL A 64 10.39 17.78 12.64
CA VAL A 64 11.43 17.75 13.68
C VAL A 64 10.82 17.65 15.08
N LYS A 65 9.76 18.40 15.36
CA LYS A 65 9.04 18.33 16.65
C LYS A 65 8.44 16.94 16.87
N ALA A 66 7.81 16.37 15.84
CA ALA A 66 7.26 15.02 15.89
C ALA A 66 8.35 14.00 16.21
N PHE A 67 9.49 14.04 15.51
CA PHE A 67 10.60 13.13 15.79
C PHE A 67 11.10 13.20 17.23
N ARG A 68 11.33 14.42 17.75
CA ARG A 68 11.78 14.61 19.14
C ARG A 68 10.76 14.12 20.17
N SER A 69 9.47 14.31 19.89
CA SER A 69 8.39 13.82 20.75
C SER A 69 8.35 12.28 20.78
N LEU A 70 8.59 11.65 19.62
CA LEU A 70 8.57 10.19 19.49
C LEU A 70 9.76 9.53 20.18
N SER A 71 10.96 10.13 20.09
CA SER A 71 12.14 9.59 20.77
C SER A 71 11.99 9.51 22.29
N GLY A 72 11.11 10.35 22.88
CA GLY A 72 10.76 10.29 24.30
C GLY A 72 9.58 9.37 24.65
N ASN A 73 8.81 8.89 23.66
CA ASN A 73 7.58 8.13 23.87
C ASN A 73 7.64 6.75 23.19
N ARG A 74 8.04 5.73 23.96
CA ARG A 74 8.16 4.34 23.49
C ARG A 74 6.87 3.78 22.88
N LYS A 75 5.69 4.26 23.32
CA LYS A 75 4.39 3.79 22.82
C LYS A 75 4.12 4.19 21.37
N GLU A 76 4.69 5.30 20.91
CA GLU A 76 4.55 5.76 19.51
C GLU A 76 5.78 5.44 18.66
N PHE A 77 6.96 5.33 19.27
CA PHE A 77 8.19 4.98 18.58
C PHE A 77 8.22 3.54 18.07
N VAL A 78 7.72 2.57 18.85
CA VAL A 78 7.67 1.16 18.42
C VAL A 78 6.78 0.95 17.18
N PRO A 79 5.54 1.48 17.12
CA PRO A 79 4.74 1.46 15.89
C PRO A 79 5.43 2.14 14.69
N LEU A 80 6.21 3.20 14.90
CA LEU A 80 6.98 3.84 13.82
C LEU A 80 8.04 2.88 13.26
N ILE A 81 8.88 2.26 14.11
CA ILE A 81 9.87 1.29 13.62
C ILE A 81 9.19 0.12 12.92
N LEU A 82 8.13 -0.44 13.53
CA LEU A 82 7.41 -1.58 12.98
C LEU A 82 6.80 -1.25 11.61
N SER A 83 6.15 -0.08 11.48
CA SER A 83 5.62 0.37 10.19
C SER A 83 6.72 0.61 9.15
N SER A 84 7.88 1.14 9.56
CA SER A 84 9.04 1.35 8.69
C SER A 84 9.60 0.03 8.14
N VAL A 85 9.70 -1.00 8.98
CA VAL A 85 10.14 -2.34 8.56
C VAL A 85 9.11 -3.01 7.67
N LEU A 86 7.83 -2.97 8.06
CA LEU A 86 6.75 -3.61 7.30
C LEU A 86 6.57 -3.01 5.90
N ILE A 87 6.67 -1.68 5.77
CA ILE A 87 6.59 -1.04 4.45
C ILE A 87 7.82 -1.34 3.60
N SER A 88 9.01 -1.46 4.22
CA SER A 88 10.24 -1.86 3.52
C SER A 88 10.16 -3.30 3.00
N ILE A 89 9.64 -4.23 3.81
CA ILE A 89 9.35 -5.61 3.39
C ILE A 89 8.35 -5.60 2.23
N ASN A 90 7.27 -4.83 2.34
CA ASN A 90 6.28 -4.74 1.28
C ASN A 90 6.88 -4.25 -0.04
N TRP A 91 7.65 -3.16 0.01
CA TRP A 91 8.32 -2.60 -1.16
C TRP A 91 9.35 -3.57 -1.75
N TYR A 92 10.13 -4.24 -0.91
CA TYR A 92 11.07 -5.26 -1.34
C TYR A 92 10.38 -6.39 -2.09
N VAL A 93 9.39 -7.02 -1.46
CA VAL A 93 8.64 -8.15 -2.03
C VAL A 93 7.99 -7.74 -3.35
N TYR A 94 7.47 -6.51 -3.44
CA TYR A 94 6.88 -6.00 -4.68
C TYR A 94 7.91 -5.85 -5.81
N ILE A 95 9.04 -5.17 -5.54
CA ILE A 95 10.11 -4.99 -6.52
C ILE A 95 10.62 -6.36 -6.96
N TRP A 96 10.93 -7.23 -6.01
CA TRP A 96 11.43 -8.58 -6.27
C TRP A 96 10.44 -9.40 -7.11
N ALA A 97 9.15 -9.38 -6.76
CA ALA A 97 8.12 -10.11 -7.50
C ALA A 97 8.03 -9.65 -8.95
N VAL A 98 7.97 -8.34 -9.20
CA VAL A 98 7.91 -7.80 -10.55
C VAL A 98 9.17 -8.14 -11.34
N SER A 99 10.35 -7.95 -10.76
CA SER A 99 11.63 -8.24 -11.44
C SER A 99 11.73 -9.71 -11.84
N ASN A 100 11.22 -10.63 -11.01
CA ASN A 100 11.27 -12.07 -11.23
C ASN A 100 10.05 -12.66 -11.99
N GLY A 101 9.15 -11.83 -12.53
CA GLY A 101 8.02 -12.33 -13.33
C GLY A 101 6.87 -12.93 -12.52
N TYR A 102 6.64 -12.39 -11.32
CA TYR A 102 5.50 -12.69 -10.45
C TYR A 102 4.56 -11.48 -10.31
N ILE A 103 4.35 -10.74 -11.41
CA ILE A 103 3.49 -9.55 -11.47
C ILE A 103 2.04 -9.93 -11.16
N LEU A 104 1.58 -11.11 -11.60
CA LEU A 104 0.24 -11.60 -11.30
C LEU A 104 0.04 -11.84 -9.79
N GLU A 105 1.01 -12.44 -9.10
CA GLU A 105 0.91 -12.59 -7.64
C GLU A 105 0.99 -11.25 -6.91
N ALA A 106 1.81 -10.31 -7.41
CA ALA A 106 1.85 -8.96 -6.87
C ALA A 106 0.48 -8.27 -6.97
N SER A 107 -0.17 -8.35 -8.13
CA SER A 107 -1.55 -7.87 -8.32
C SER A 107 -2.53 -8.55 -7.37
N LEU A 108 -2.45 -9.88 -7.24
CA LEU A 108 -3.35 -10.66 -6.38
C LEU A 108 -3.21 -10.23 -4.91
N GLY A 109 -1.98 -9.99 -4.44
CA GLY A 109 -1.71 -9.50 -3.09
C GLY A 109 -2.46 -8.20 -2.81
N TYR A 110 -2.34 -7.22 -3.71
CA TYR A 110 -3.04 -5.93 -3.54
C TYR A 110 -4.57 -6.04 -3.64
N TYR A 111 -5.11 -7.03 -4.35
CA TYR A 111 -6.54 -7.34 -4.28
C TYR A 111 -6.95 -7.96 -2.93
N ILE A 112 -6.07 -8.76 -2.31
CA ILE A 112 -6.32 -9.37 -0.99
C ILE A 112 -6.21 -8.34 0.15
N ASN A 113 -5.42 -7.27 -0.01
CA ASN A 113 -5.15 -6.24 1.03
C ASN A 113 -6.38 -5.76 1.82
N PRO A 114 -7.52 -5.38 1.19
CA PRO A 114 -8.67 -4.88 1.93
C PRO A 114 -9.25 -5.95 2.86
N LEU A 115 -9.27 -7.21 2.43
CA LEU A 115 -9.79 -8.34 3.21
C LEU A 115 -8.89 -8.63 4.42
N VAL A 116 -7.57 -8.63 4.23
CA VAL A 116 -6.61 -8.78 5.35
C VAL A 116 -6.74 -7.63 6.34
N SER A 117 -6.91 -6.40 5.85
CA SER A 117 -7.07 -5.22 6.71
C SER A 117 -8.33 -5.30 7.59
N ILE A 118 -9.43 -5.85 7.07
CA ILE A 118 -10.65 -6.12 7.88
C ILE A 118 -10.37 -7.16 8.96
N VAL A 119 -9.73 -8.28 8.59
CA VAL A 119 -9.39 -9.34 9.54
C VAL A 119 -8.53 -8.78 10.68
N LEU A 120 -7.54 -7.96 10.36
CA LEU A 120 -6.69 -7.29 11.36
C LEU A 120 -7.48 -6.27 12.20
N GLY A 121 -8.42 -5.53 11.61
CA GLY A 121 -9.32 -4.63 12.33
C GLY A 121 -10.19 -5.36 13.37
N ILE A 122 -10.66 -6.57 13.04
CA ILE A 122 -11.43 -7.39 13.98
C ILE A 122 -10.53 -7.90 15.11
N VAL A 123 -9.42 -8.54 14.76
CA VAL A 123 -8.54 -9.20 15.75
C VAL A 123 -7.89 -8.20 16.70
N PHE A 124 -7.40 -7.07 16.18
CA PHE A 124 -6.60 -6.12 16.97
C PHE A 124 -7.36 -4.88 17.43
N LEU A 125 -8.40 -4.45 16.70
CA LEU A 125 -9.18 -3.26 17.02
C LEU A 125 -10.60 -3.59 17.52
N LYS A 126 -10.97 -4.88 17.53
CA LYS A 126 -12.29 -5.36 17.97
C LYS A 126 -13.45 -4.74 17.18
N GLU A 127 -13.21 -4.43 15.91
CA GLU A 127 -14.24 -3.94 15.00
C GLU A 127 -15.27 -5.05 14.70
N LYS A 128 -16.55 -4.67 14.56
CA LYS A 128 -17.63 -5.63 14.26
C LYS A 128 -17.73 -5.83 12.74
N LEU A 129 -17.83 -7.09 12.34
CA LEU A 129 -17.92 -7.49 10.95
C LEU A 129 -19.38 -7.69 10.52
N THR A 130 -19.74 -7.17 9.35
CA THR A 130 -21.05 -7.46 8.75
C THR A 130 -21.06 -8.88 8.17
N ARG A 131 -22.23 -9.52 8.10
CA ARG A 131 -22.38 -10.85 7.49
C ARG A 131 -21.76 -10.92 6.07
N MET A 132 -21.90 -9.85 5.29
CA MET A 132 -21.33 -9.77 3.93
C MET A 132 -19.81 -9.67 3.92
N GLN A 133 -19.21 -8.88 4.83
CA GLN A 133 -17.76 -8.81 4.97
C GLN A 133 -17.18 -10.18 5.39
N GLY A 134 -17.88 -10.92 6.26
CA GLY A 134 -17.48 -12.26 6.69
C GLY A 134 -17.52 -13.26 5.55
N ALA A 135 -18.61 -13.24 4.79
CA ALA A 135 -18.73 -14.04 3.58
C ALA A 135 -17.64 -13.69 2.55
N ALA A 136 -17.27 -12.42 2.40
CA ALA A 136 -16.18 -12.00 1.51
C ALA A 136 -14.81 -12.55 1.98
N VAL A 137 -14.51 -12.45 3.27
CA VAL A 137 -13.27 -13.01 3.84
C VAL A 137 -13.23 -14.53 3.69
N LEU A 138 -14.35 -15.23 3.97
CA LEU A 138 -14.43 -16.67 3.80
C LEU A 138 -14.26 -17.09 2.35
N LEU A 139 -14.91 -16.40 1.41
CA LEU A 139 -14.79 -16.68 -0.02
C LEU A 139 -13.34 -16.52 -0.52
N ALA A 140 -12.66 -15.45 -0.09
CA ALA A 140 -11.26 -15.26 -0.43
C ALA A 140 -10.35 -16.31 0.21
N ALA A 141 -10.59 -16.66 1.49
CA ALA A 141 -9.83 -17.70 2.17
C ALA A 141 -9.99 -19.05 1.48
N LEU A 142 -11.22 -19.44 1.10
CA LEU A 142 -11.48 -20.66 0.34
C LEU A 142 -10.80 -20.65 -1.03
N GLY A 143 -10.85 -19.52 -1.76
CA GLY A 143 -10.15 -19.38 -3.04
C GLY A 143 -8.64 -19.62 -2.94
N VAL A 144 -8.01 -19.07 -1.89
CA VAL A 144 -6.58 -19.28 -1.62
C VAL A 144 -6.29 -20.72 -1.17
N LEU A 145 -7.10 -21.29 -0.28
CA LEU A 145 -6.92 -22.66 0.21
C LEU A 145 -7.10 -23.70 -0.89
N ILE A 146 -8.11 -23.55 -1.75
CA ILE A 146 -8.33 -24.45 -2.88
C ILE A 146 -7.16 -24.34 -3.87
N SER A 147 -6.65 -23.13 -4.15
CA SER A 147 -5.45 -22.95 -4.96
C SER A 147 -4.24 -23.69 -4.37
N ALA A 148 -4.05 -23.59 -3.07
CA ALA A 148 -2.96 -24.24 -2.35
C ALA A 148 -3.05 -25.77 -2.42
N PHE A 149 -4.22 -26.36 -2.10
CA PHE A 149 -4.36 -27.81 -1.98
C PHE A 149 -4.62 -28.52 -3.31
N GLN A 150 -5.43 -27.93 -4.20
CA GLN A 150 -5.82 -28.58 -5.46
C GLN A 150 -4.79 -28.35 -6.57
N TYR A 151 -4.21 -27.15 -6.62
CA TYR A 151 -3.28 -26.76 -7.68
C TYR A 151 -1.82 -26.73 -7.21
N GLY A 152 -1.55 -27.05 -5.94
CA GLY A 152 -0.20 -27.02 -5.37
C GLY A 152 0.45 -25.63 -5.37
N SER A 153 -0.33 -24.57 -5.59
CA SER A 153 0.16 -23.21 -5.80
C SER A 153 -0.31 -22.31 -4.67
N VAL A 154 0.53 -22.19 -3.65
CA VAL A 154 0.32 -21.23 -2.57
C VAL A 154 0.83 -19.87 -3.04
N PRO A 155 -0.01 -18.81 -3.04
CA PRO A 155 0.40 -17.50 -3.53
C PRO A 155 1.19 -16.74 -2.45
N TYR A 156 2.40 -17.22 -2.13
CA TYR A 156 3.20 -16.69 -1.02
C TYR A 156 3.50 -15.20 -1.18
N ILE A 157 3.75 -14.73 -2.40
CA ILE A 157 4.07 -13.32 -2.67
C ILE A 157 2.83 -12.47 -2.40
N ALA A 158 1.68 -12.91 -2.89
CA ALA A 158 0.40 -12.23 -2.66
C ALA A 158 0.10 -12.10 -1.15
N LEU A 159 0.29 -13.19 -0.40
CA LEU A 159 0.08 -13.21 1.04
C LEU A 159 1.08 -12.31 1.77
N MET A 160 2.37 -12.38 1.45
CA MET A 160 3.39 -11.52 2.05
C MET A 160 3.07 -10.03 1.82
N LEU A 161 2.67 -9.66 0.60
CA LEU A 161 2.25 -8.29 0.30
C LEU A 161 1.01 -7.88 1.09
N ALA A 162 0.01 -8.75 1.16
CA ALA A 162 -1.24 -8.46 1.86
C ALA A 162 -1.08 -8.31 3.38
N PHE A 163 -0.35 -9.23 4.00
CA PHE A 163 -0.09 -9.16 5.44
C PHE A 163 0.87 -8.03 5.81
N SER A 164 1.97 -7.83 5.07
CA SER A 164 2.89 -6.72 5.33
C SER A 164 2.19 -5.36 5.24
N PHE A 165 1.38 -5.14 4.21
CA PHE A 165 0.64 -3.88 4.04
C PHE A 165 -0.50 -3.73 5.06
N GLY A 166 -1.24 -4.79 5.36
CA GLY A 166 -2.29 -4.76 6.36
C GLY A 166 -1.76 -4.45 7.77
N LEU A 167 -0.67 -5.12 8.17
CA LEU A 167 0.00 -4.86 9.44
C LEU A 167 0.64 -3.46 9.48
N TYR A 168 1.19 -2.99 8.36
CA TYR A 168 1.66 -1.61 8.22
C TYR A 168 0.52 -0.62 8.48
N GLY A 169 -0.65 -0.82 7.87
CA GLY A 169 -1.82 0.02 8.10
C GLY A 169 -2.28 0.01 9.57
N LEU A 170 -2.26 -1.16 10.21
CA LEU A 170 -2.58 -1.29 11.64
C LEU A 170 -1.58 -0.53 12.52
N ALA A 171 -0.28 -0.66 12.27
CA ALA A 171 0.76 0.07 12.99
C ALA A 171 0.61 1.58 12.79
N LYS A 172 0.34 2.02 11.56
CA LYS A 172 0.17 3.43 11.20
C LYS A 172 -1.06 4.05 11.84
N LYS A 173 -2.17 3.31 11.98
CA LYS A 173 -3.39 3.75 12.70
C LYS A 173 -3.15 4.05 14.18
N ARG A 174 -2.05 3.53 14.77
CA ARG A 174 -1.64 3.85 16.15
C ARG A 174 -0.76 5.10 16.26
N THR A 175 -0.36 5.70 15.14
CA THR A 175 0.44 6.93 15.10
C THR A 175 -0.47 8.14 14.82
N SER A 176 -0.15 9.29 15.42
CA SER A 176 -0.88 10.55 15.23
C SER A 176 -0.32 11.41 14.09
N LEU A 177 0.66 10.87 13.35
CA LEU A 177 1.44 11.62 12.37
C LEU A 177 0.64 11.86 11.08
N SER A 178 0.81 13.04 10.49
CA SER A 178 0.33 13.29 9.13
C SER A 178 1.05 12.37 8.13
N SER A 179 0.41 12.06 7.00
CA SER A 179 0.97 11.12 6.01
C SER A 179 2.38 11.51 5.52
N ALA A 180 2.62 12.81 5.29
CA ALA A 180 3.92 13.32 4.84
C ALA A 180 4.99 13.19 5.93
N ILE A 181 4.68 13.59 7.18
CA ILE A 181 5.62 13.45 8.30
C ILE A 181 5.88 11.97 8.59
N GLY A 182 4.84 11.14 8.65
CA GLY A 182 4.94 9.71 8.88
C GLY A 182 5.85 9.02 7.87
N LEU A 183 5.64 9.24 6.56
CA LEU A 183 6.49 8.65 5.52
C LEU A 183 7.94 9.16 5.59
N THR A 184 8.13 10.44 5.89
CA THR A 184 9.48 11.01 6.05
C THR A 184 10.21 10.31 7.19
N LEU A 185 9.55 10.12 8.34
CA LEU A 185 10.13 9.43 9.49
C LEU A 185 10.32 7.93 9.23
N GLU A 186 9.37 7.28 8.55
CA GLU A 186 9.47 5.86 8.17
C GLU A 186 10.71 5.61 7.29
N THR A 187 10.91 6.44 6.27
CA THR A 187 12.08 6.35 5.39
C THR A 187 13.36 6.78 6.09
N MET A 188 13.30 7.78 6.99
CA MET A 188 14.43 8.19 7.83
C MET A 188 14.91 7.05 8.75
N MET A 189 14.00 6.26 9.32
CA MET A 189 14.37 5.14 10.20
C MET A 189 15.18 4.06 9.46
N ILE A 190 14.88 3.84 8.18
CA ILE A 190 15.52 2.78 7.38
C ILE A 190 16.70 3.30 6.55
N ALA A 191 16.76 4.60 6.27
CA ALA A 191 17.82 5.21 5.46
C ALA A 191 19.25 4.87 5.93
N PRO A 192 19.58 4.83 7.24
CA PRO A 192 20.91 4.40 7.69
C PRO A 192 21.23 2.95 7.31
N VAL A 193 20.24 2.05 7.45
CA VAL A 193 20.40 0.63 7.08
C VAL A 193 20.57 0.49 5.58
N ALA A 194 19.78 1.23 4.79
CA ALA A 194 19.91 1.29 3.33
C ALA A 194 21.29 1.83 2.89
N ALA A 195 21.81 2.85 3.56
CA ALA A 195 23.12 3.42 3.27
C ALA A 195 24.26 2.43 3.61
N ILE A 196 24.20 1.78 4.77
CA ILE A 196 25.15 0.72 5.15
C ILE A 196 25.10 -0.41 4.12
N TYR A 197 23.91 -0.84 3.71
CA TYR A 197 23.75 -1.85 2.67
C TYR A 197 24.43 -1.44 1.37
N LEU A 198 24.18 -0.22 0.87
CA LEU A 198 24.80 0.24 -0.39
C LEU A 198 26.32 0.36 -0.30
N LEU A 199 26.86 0.80 0.84
CA LEU A 199 28.30 1.00 1.02
C LEU A 199 29.09 -0.31 1.15
N PHE A 200 28.50 -1.34 1.77
CA PHE A 200 29.24 -2.55 2.16
C PHE A 200 28.75 -3.86 1.52
N PHE A 201 27.50 -3.90 1.04
CA PHE A 201 26.84 -5.13 0.60
C PHE A 201 26.23 -5.06 -0.80
N SER A 202 26.22 -3.88 -1.45
CA SER A 202 25.79 -3.77 -2.84
C SER A 202 26.73 -4.61 -3.73
N HIS A 203 26.15 -5.33 -4.68
CA HIS A 203 26.92 -6.31 -5.45
C HIS A 203 27.81 -5.57 -6.45
N PRO A 204 29.15 -5.67 -6.38
CA PRO A 204 30.06 -4.83 -7.17
C PRO A 204 29.78 -4.90 -8.67
N GLU A 205 29.51 -6.09 -9.22
CA GLU A 205 29.29 -6.28 -10.65
C GLU A 205 27.99 -5.64 -11.17
N LYS A 206 26.89 -5.72 -10.40
CA LYS A 206 25.61 -5.08 -10.74
C LYS A 206 25.57 -3.61 -10.34
N ALA A 207 26.26 -3.23 -9.27
CA ALA A 207 26.45 -1.86 -8.84
C ALA A 207 27.31 -1.08 -9.85
N GLN A 208 28.32 -1.68 -10.48
CA GLN A 208 29.11 -1.06 -11.55
C GLN A 208 28.27 -0.80 -12.80
N ALA A 209 27.37 -1.72 -13.18
CA ALA A 209 26.42 -1.51 -14.28
C ALA A 209 25.38 -0.42 -13.93
N ALA A 210 24.96 -0.37 -12.66
CA ALA A 210 23.98 0.60 -12.17
C ALA A 210 24.54 2.02 -11.96
N SER A 211 25.82 2.14 -11.60
CA SER A 211 26.54 3.40 -11.41
C SER A 211 27.34 3.84 -12.65
N GLY A 212 27.60 2.93 -13.60
CA GLY A 212 28.41 3.19 -14.78
C GLY A 212 27.73 4.04 -15.87
N SER A 213 26.41 4.21 -15.82
CA SER A 213 25.68 5.11 -16.72
C SER A 213 24.86 6.14 -15.94
N ILE A 214 24.99 7.42 -16.32
CA ILE A 214 24.24 8.54 -15.72
C ILE A 214 22.73 8.28 -15.81
N GLY A 215 22.26 7.65 -16.90
CA GLY A 215 20.86 7.29 -17.09
C GLY A 215 20.34 6.35 -15.99
N MET A 216 21.13 5.37 -15.58
CA MET A 216 20.72 4.41 -14.55
C MET A 216 20.70 5.02 -13.15
N MET A 217 21.64 5.91 -12.84
CA MET A 217 21.58 6.71 -11.61
C MET A 217 20.33 7.61 -11.57
N VAL A 218 19.97 8.25 -12.68
CA VAL A 218 18.76 9.06 -12.79
C VAL A 218 17.51 8.21 -12.56
N LEU A 219 17.45 7.00 -13.12
CA LEU A 219 16.38 6.07 -12.82
C LEU A 219 16.38 5.72 -11.32
N LEU A 220 17.48 5.24 -10.74
CA LEU A 220 17.51 4.92 -9.30
C LEU A 220 17.07 6.09 -8.40
N PHE A 221 17.40 7.33 -8.76
CA PHE A 221 16.85 8.53 -8.11
C PHE A 221 15.33 8.66 -8.29
N LEU A 222 14.83 8.54 -9.52
CA LEU A 222 13.40 8.59 -9.83
C LEU A 222 12.59 7.49 -9.14
N ALA A 223 13.17 6.36 -8.76
CA ALA A 223 12.48 5.32 -7.99
C ALA A 223 11.89 5.86 -6.67
N GLY A 224 12.61 6.75 -5.98
CA GLY A 224 12.12 7.43 -4.79
C GLY A 224 11.02 8.44 -5.10
N VAL A 225 11.22 9.24 -6.15
CA VAL A 225 10.25 10.26 -6.59
C VAL A 225 8.92 9.64 -7.04
N LEU A 226 8.98 8.58 -7.85
CA LEU A 226 7.82 7.82 -8.31
C LEU A 226 7.06 7.12 -7.17
N THR A 227 7.68 6.95 -6.01
CA THR A 227 7.00 6.46 -4.81
C THR A 227 6.28 7.59 -4.09
N ALA A 228 6.92 8.75 -3.96
CA ALA A 228 6.40 9.86 -3.18
C ALA A 228 5.30 10.65 -3.90
N ILE A 229 5.39 10.85 -5.21
CA ILE A 229 4.37 11.59 -5.99
C ILE A 229 2.97 10.96 -5.85
N PRO A 230 2.78 9.64 -6.09
CA PRO A 230 1.48 9.02 -5.89
C PRO A 230 0.97 9.15 -4.46
N LEU A 231 1.85 9.07 -3.45
CA LEU A 231 1.47 9.24 -2.05
C LEU A 231 0.94 10.64 -1.75
N LEU A 232 1.53 11.68 -2.36
CA LEU A 232 1.04 13.06 -2.22
C LEU A 232 -0.31 13.26 -2.91
N LEU A 233 -0.44 12.76 -4.15
CA LEU A 233 -1.71 12.79 -4.89
C LEU A 233 -2.81 12.02 -4.13
N PHE A 234 -2.48 10.85 -3.62
CA PHE A 234 -3.38 10.03 -2.82
C PHE A 234 -3.81 10.76 -1.54
N ALA A 235 -2.86 11.31 -0.78
CA ALA A 235 -3.15 12.02 0.46
C ALA A 235 -4.05 13.25 0.21
N GLU A 236 -3.85 13.96 -0.89
CA GLU A 236 -4.70 15.08 -1.27
C GLU A 236 -6.07 14.66 -1.81
N GLY A 237 -6.14 13.58 -2.59
CA GLY A 237 -7.38 13.05 -3.13
C GLY A 237 -8.28 12.44 -2.05
N ALA A 238 -7.70 11.61 -1.17
CA ALA A 238 -8.42 10.90 -0.12
C ALA A 238 -9.08 11.85 0.90
N LYS A 239 -8.49 13.01 1.20
CA LYS A 239 -9.12 14.06 2.03
C LYS A 239 -10.42 14.61 1.44
N LYS A 240 -10.58 14.52 0.11
CA LYS A 240 -11.69 15.08 -0.65
C LYS A 240 -12.73 14.03 -1.04
N LEU A 241 -12.54 12.77 -0.63
CA LEU A 241 -13.43 11.66 -0.97
C LEU A 241 -13.91 10.92 0.28
N PRO A 242 -15.15 10.40 0.27
CA PRO A 242 -15.55 9.43 1.26
C PRO A 242 -14.76 8.13 1.08
N LEU A 243 -14.43 7.44 2.19
CA LEU A 243 -13.55 6.28 2.21
C LEU A 243 -13.97 5.15 1.24
N TYR A 244 -15.27 4.94 1.02
CA TYR A 244 -15.76 3.94 0.08
C TYR A 244 -15.35 4.24 -1.37
N GLN A 245 -15.32 5.52 -1.78
CA GLN A 245 -14.88 5.91 -3.13
C GLN A 245 -13.38 5.67 -3.28
N VAL A 246 -12.60 5.98 -2.24
CA VAL A 246 -11.15 5.68 -2.21
C VAL A 246 -10.92 4.17 -2.33
N GLY A 247 -11.69 3.36 -1.58
CA GLY A 247 -11.61 1.90 -1.63
C GLY A 247 -11.96 1.29 -2.99
N ILE A 248 -12.94 1.86 -3.71
CA ILE A 248 -13.28 1.43 -5.08
C ILE A 248 -12.16 1.84 -6.06
N LEU A 249 -11.67 3.08 -5.99
CA LEU A 249 -10.59 3.56 -6.85
C LEU A 249 -9.29 2.77 -6.65
N GLN A 250 -9.08 2.20 -5.45
CA GLN A 250 -7.91 1.35 -5.16
C GLN A 250 -7.79 0.16 -6.10
N TYR A 251 -8.89 -0.35 -6.65
CA TYR A 251 -8.85 -1.49 -7.57
C TYR A 251 -8.18 -1.17 -8.91
N ILE A 252 -7.99 0.11 -9.26
CA ILE A 252 -7.30 0.54 -10.49
C ILE A 252 -5.87 -0.02 -10.53
N ALA A 253 -5.09 0.14 -9.46
CA ALA A 253 -3.68 -0.26 -9.43
C ALA A 253 -3.45 -1.77 -9.66
N PRO A 254 -4.08 -2.69 -8.89
CA PRO A 254 -3.93 -4.12 -9.15
C PRO A 254 -4.54 -4.52 -10.50
N THR A 255 -5.62 -3.90 -10.97
CA THR A 255 -6.18 -4.20 -12.30
C THR A 255 -5.20 -3.88 -13.42
N ILE A 256 -4.54 -2.71 -13.37
CA ILE A 256 -3.49 -2.37 -14.34
C ILE A 256 -2.34 -3.36 -14.22
N THR A 257 -1.89 -3.68 -13.00
CA THR A 257 -0.79 -4.63 -12.75
C THR A 257 -1.10 -6.01 -13.34
N LEU A 258 -2.33 -6.51 -13.17
CA LEU A 258 -2.83 -7.73 -13.79
C LEU A 258 -2.79 -7.65 -15.31
N CYS A 259 -3.33 -6.58 -15.91
CA CYS A 259 -3.32 -6.39 -17.35
C CYS A 259 -1.90 -6.36 -17.92
N LEU A 260 -0.96 -5.69 -17.22
CA LEU A 260 0.45 -5.72 -17.58
C LEU A 260 1.02 -7.14 -17.50
N GLY A 261 0.75 -7.87 -16.41
CA GLY A 261 1.19 -9.26 -16.24
C GLY A 261 0.72 -10.17 -17.38
N VAL A 262 -0.57 -10.11 -17.74
CA VAL A 262 -1.16 -10.98 -18.76
C VAL A 262 -0.79 -10.55 -20.19
N PHE A 263 -0.99 -9.27 -20.52
CA PHE A 263 -0.97 -8.82 -21.92
C PHE A 263 0.37 -8.24 -22.37
N VAL A 264 1.19 -7.70 -21.46
CA VAL A 264 2.47 -7.08 -21.79
C VAL A 264 3.63 -8.03 -21.47
N TYR A 265 3.58 -8.68 -20.31
CA TYR A 265 4.63 -9.59 -19.85
C TYR A 265 4.32 -11.06 -20.10
N HIS A 266 3.14 -11.38 -20.62
CA HIS A 266 2.73 -12.73 -21.01
C HIS A 266 2.92 -13.77 -19.91
N GLU A 267 2.73 -13.38 -18.64
CA GLU A 267 2.81 -14.32 -17.53
C GLU A 267 1.71 -15.39 -17.66
N PRO A 268 2.03 -16.68 -17.43
CA PRO A 268 1.04 -17.75 -17.55
C PRO A 268 -0.16 -17.51 -16.62
N PHE A 269 -1.32 -17.29 -17.22
CA PHE A 269 -2.61 -17.14 -16.51
C PHE A 269 -3.41 -18.44 -16.59
N ASN A 270 -2.87 -19.47 -15.93
CA ASN A 270 -3.42 -20.82 -15.93
C ASN A 270 -4.74 -20.93 -15.15
N SER A 271 -5.41 -22.08 -15.24
CA SER A 271 -6.70 -22.34 -14.59
C SER A 271 -6.68 -22.09 -13.08
N SER A 272 -5.56 -22.37 -12.42
CA SER A 272 -5.37 -22.08 -11.00
C SER A 272 -5.47 -20.59 -10.71
N LYS A 273 -4.70 -19.75 -11.42
CA LYS A 273 -4.75 -18.29 -11.23
C LYS A 273 -6.13 -17.73 -11.60
N VAL A 274 -6.73 -18.19 -12.71
CA VAL A 274 -8.10 -17.77 -13.11
C VAL A 274 -9.10 -18.04 -11.98
N PHE A 275 -9.05 -19.23 -11.39
CA PHE A 275 -9.91 -19.60 -10.28
C PHE A 275 -9.68 -18.70 -9.05
N THR A 276 -8.42 -18.54 -8.62
CA THR A 276 -8.09 -17.71 -7.45
C THR A 276 -8.52 -16.26 -7.64
N PHE A 277 -8.19 -15.65 -8.77
CA PHE A 277 -8.61 -14.28 -9.09
C PHE A 277 -10.13 -14.15 -9.12
N SER A 278 -10.85 -15.13 -9.68
CA SER A 278 -12.33 -15.11 -9.70
C SER A 278 -12.92 -15.14 -8.30
N CYS A 279 -12.40 -15.98 -7.39
CA CYS A 279 -12.81 -15.99 -5.99
C CYS A 279 -12.52 -14.65 -5.30
N ILE A 280 -11.34 -14.07 -5.51
CA ILE A 280 -10.96 -12.78 -4.92
C ILE A 280 -11.84 -11.64 -5.47
N TRP A 281 -12.12 -11.60 -6.77
CA TRP A 281 -13.01 -10.59 -7.35
C TRP A 281 -14.43 -10.72 -6.83
N ALA A 282 -14.96 -11.93 -6.73
CA ALA A 282 -16.27 -12.17 -6.13
C ALA A 282 -16.31 -11.71 -4.66
N ALA A 283 -15.24 -11.98 -3.89
CA ALA A 283 -15.09 -11.48 -2.53
C ALA A 283 -15.03 -9.94 -2.47
N LEU A 284 -14.32 -9.30 -3.40
CA LEU A 284 -14.22 -7.84 -3.48
C LEU A 284 -15.53 -7.17 -3.92
N ILE A 285 -16.28 -7.78 -4.82
CA ILE A 285 -17.64 -7.33 -5.19
C ILE A 285 -18.53 -7.39 -3.94
N LEU A 286 -18.54 -8.52 -3.24
CA LEU A 286 -19.34 -8.69 -2.03
C LEU A 286 -18.93 -7.70 -0.92
N PHE A 287 -17.62 -7.51 -0.73
CA PHE A 287 -17.06 -6.52 0.17
C PHE A 287 -17.51 -5.10 -0.20
N THR A 288 -17.42 -4.73 -1.48
CA THR A 288 -17.82 -3.41 -1.97
C THR A 288 -19.31 -3.17 -1.75
N LEU A 289 -20.17 -4.16 -2.06
CA LEU A 289 -21.61 -4.10 -1.81
C LEU A 289 -21.94 -3.93 -0.32
N SER A 290 -21.18 -4.56 0.57
CA SER A 290 -21.36 -4.41 2.02
C SER A 290 -21.16 -2.97 2.50
N GLN A 291 -20.25 -2.21 1.87
CA GLN A 291 -19.98 -0.81 2.19
C GLN A 291 -21.16 0.11 1.82
N PHE A 292 -21.93 -0.27 0.80
CA PHE A 292 -23.14 0.46 0.40
C PHE A 292 -24.32 0.18 1.33
N GLN A 293 -24.50 -1.06 1.79
CA GLN A 293 -25.64 -1.45 2.63
C GLN A 293 -25.57 -0.91 4.07
N TRP A 294 -24.36 -0.68 4.61
CA TRP A 294 -24.18 -0.04 5.93
C TRP A 294 -24.82 1.38 5.99
N LYS A 295 -25.04 2.03 4.84
CA LYS A 295 -25.63 3.37 4.77
C LYS A 295 -27.16 3.41 4.70
N ARG A 296 -27.89 2.30 4.87
CA ARG A 296 -29.32 2.44 5.17
C ARG A 296 -29.43 3.15 6.53
N PRO A 297 -30.04 4.34 6.60
CA PRO A 297 -30.09 5.09 7.85
C PRO A 297 -30.82 4.23 8.88
N GLU A 298 -30.16 3.94 10.00
CA GLU A 298 -30.87 3.60 11.22
C GLU A 298 -31.93 4.69 11.41
N LYS A 299 -33.20 4.28 11.33
CA LYS A 299 -34.31 5.14 11.69
C LYS A 299 -34.04 5.61 13.11
N VAL A 300 -33.64 6.87 13.25
CA VAL A 300 -33.58 7.57 14.54
C VAL A 300 -35.00 7.48 15.11
N PHE A 301 -35.20 6.52 16.02
CA PHE A 301 -36.39 6.47 16.85
C PHE A 301 -36.33 7.71 17.75
N LEU A 302 -36.93 8.81 17.27
CA LEU A 302 -37.25 9.97 18.08
C LEU A 302 -38.27 9.55 19.15
N LYS A 303 -37.81 8.95 20.24
CA LYS A 303 -38.57 8.97 21.50
C LYS A 303 -38.48 10.40 22.03
N ARG A 304 -39.52 11.19 21.72
CA ARG A 304 -39.81 12.48 22.36
C ARG A 304 -39.60 12.36 23.87
N LYS A 305 -38.70 13.19 24.41
CA LYS A 305 -38.71 13.64 25.80
C LYS A 305 -40.14 14.07 26.15
N LYS A 306 -40.81 13.38 27.06
CA LYS A 306 -41.75 14.04 27.97
C LYS A 306 -40.90 14.53 29.15
N SER A 307 -40.57 15.81 29.12
CA SER A 307 -40.18 16.57 30.29
C SER A 307 -41.44 16.81 31.13
N PHE A 308 -41.50 16.19 32.29
CA PHE A 308 -42.19 16.75 33.45
C PHE A 308 -41.25 16.57 34.63
N HIS A 309 -40.74 17.70 35.12
CA HIS A 309 -40.19 17.89 36.46
C HIS A 309 -41.01 19.02 37.09
N PRO A 310 -41.02 19.15 38.42
CA PRO A 310 -40.75 18.18 39.48
C PRO A 310 -42.02 17.61 40.11
#